data_AF-A0A1H6YYI0-F1
#
_entry.id   AF-A0A1H6YYI0-F1
#
_cell.length_a   1.000
_cell.length_b   1.000
_cell.length_c   1.000
_cell.angle_alpha   90.00
_cell.angle_beta   90.00
_cell.angle_gamma   90.00
#
_symmetry.space_group_name_H-M   'P 1'
#
loop_
_entity.id
_entity.type
_entity.pdbx_description
1 polymer ?
#
loop_
_entity_poly.entity_id
_entity_poly.type
_entity_poly.pdbx_seq_one_letter_code
_entity_poly.pdbx_strand_id
1 'polypeptide(L)'
;MQKRIIYFYDIITSAKGQSRAAGNEADFVTPPKPLSEIFEHVRDLTQGGDNILQKGYTADAESLYLADFSIDQEKVILLINRSDPKAPNSVSSDPFTKSRVVHEKPKGHGGEFSAHVIIFLPPVRGDNHYLCIFESAYGSGLNASRIKSYLAHIIRHCKKQKPSLYKTPNINGARTPRGLPLMVHHNHEVDFRGHPSDQFQKDLSDGRLSSIELVSYSQVGATWDDRGFIKERKRTVELEPSSDLIGDVMSSIRGVRNRITKQHREYKQLRIKFITAEGTQKDATISADTGELYAAEKYVKKHQLGIPLVNSNSFDNIQNYVVKKMLELIG
;
A
#
# COMPACT_ATOMS: atom_id res chain seq x y z
N MET A 1 -1.02 20.40 18.49
CA MET A 1 -0.53 20.60 17.12
C MET A 1 -0.32 19.24 16.48
N GLN A 2 -0.99 18.95 15.37
CA GLN A 2 -0.93 17.61 14.77
C GLN A 2 0.35 17.49 13.93
N LYS A 3 1.22 16.55 14.31
CA LYS A 3 2.44 16.27 13.55
C LYS A 3 2.05 15.56 12.25
N ARG A 4 2.44 16.13 11.12
CA ARG A 4 2.28 15.56 9.78
C ARG A 4 3.56 14.81 9.39
N ILE A 5 3.42 13.59 8.90
CA ILE A 5 4.55 12.69 8.59
C ILE A 5 4.46 12.28 7.13
N ILE A 6 5.57 12.45 6.41
CA ILE A 6 5.77 11.97 5.05
C ILE A 6 6.37 10.57 5.12
N TYR A 7 5.80 9.64 4.36
CA TYR A 7 6.25 8.26 4.27
C TYR A 7 6.64 7.91 2.83
N PHE A 8 7.58 6.98 2.67
CA PHE A 8 8.14 6.57 1.38
C PHE A 8 7.87 5.09 1.11
N TYR A 9 7.24 4.82 -0.03
CA TYR A 9 6.84 3.49 -0.47
C TYR A 9 7.06 3.30 -1.97
N ASP A 10 7.19 2.05 -2.38
CA ASP A 10 6.87 1.65 -3.74
C ASP A 10 5.47 1.04 -3.78
N ILE A 11 4.68 1.45 -4.77
CA ILE A 11 3.46 0.78 -5.18
C ILE A 11 3.83 -0.30 -6.19
N ILE A 12 3.41 -1.53 -5.91
CA ILE A 12 3.53 -2.65 -6.84
C ILE A 12 2.14 -2.98 -7.36
N THR A 13 1.97 -2.97 -8.69
CA THR A 13 0.76 -3.46 -9.32
C THR A 13 0.96 -4.87 -9.84
N SER A 14 -0.07 -5.70 -9.71
CA SER A 14 -0.11 -7.02 -10.35
C SER A 14 -1.49 -7.24 -10.93
N ALA A 15 -1.62 -8.19 -11.85
CA ALA A 15 -2.91 -8.51 -12.41
C ALA A 15 -3.10 -9.99 -12.76
N LYS A 16 -4.37 -10.37 -12.82
CA LYS A 16 -4.82 -11.69 -13.26
C LYS A 16 -6.00 -11.61 -14.22
N GLY A 17 -5.98 -12.48 -15.23
CA GLY A 17 -7.13 -12.80 -16.04
C GLY A 17 -7.99 -13.81 -15.30
N GLN A 18 -9.26 -13.48 -15.04
CA GLN A 18 -10.15 -14.37 -14.31
C GLN A 18 -11.52 -14.52 -14.98
N SER A 19 -11.98 -15.77 -15.06
CA SER A 19 -13.33 -16.15 -15.46
C SER A 19 -13.84 -17.26 -14.55
N ARG A 20 -15.11 -17.16 -14.15
CA ARG A 20 -15.84 -18.19 -13.40
C ARG A 20 -17.01 -18.76 -14.21
N ALA A 21 -17.07 -18.45 -15.50
CA ALA A 21 -18.12 -18.96 -16.37
C ALA A 21 -17.88 -20.46 -16.61
N ALA A 22 -18.92 -21.27 -16.39
CA ALA A 22 -18.85 -22.72 -16.57
C ALA A 22 -18.35 -23.07 -17.98
N GLY A 23 -17.34 -23.94 -18.07
CA GLY A 23 -16.71 -24.35 -19.32
C GLY A 23 -15.74 -23.32 -19.92
N ASN A 24 -15.50 -22.21 -19.23
CA ASN A 24 -14.55 -21.16 -19.60
C ASN A 24 -13.87 -20.57 -18.35
N GLU A 25 -13.67 -21.38 -17.33
CA GLU A 25 -12.95 -21.01 -16.12
C GLU A 25 -11.51 -20.64 -16.46
N ALA A 26 -11.02 -19.55 -15.87
CA ALA A 26 -9.67 -19.09 -16.06
C ALA A 26 -9.17 -18.39 -14.80
N ASP A 27 -7.93 -18.64 -14.43
CA ASP A 27 -7.19 -17.88 -13.43
C ASP A 27 -5.71 -17.92 -13.81
N PHE A 28 -5.20 -16.81 -14.37
CA PHE A 28 -3.82 -16.74 -14.85
C PHE A 28 -3.23 -15.35 -14.64
N VAL A 29 -1.93 -15.29 -14.42
CA VAL A 29 -1.18 -14.03 -14.28
C VAL A 29 -1.12 -13.32 -15.63
N THR A 30 -1.35 -12.01 -15.64
CA THR A 30 -1.25 -11.15 -16.83
C THR A 30 -0.57 -9.84 -16.45
N PRO A 31 0.13 -9.15 -17.38
CA PRO A 31 0.70 -7.84 -17.10
C PRO A 31 -0.39 -6.86 -16.63
N PRO A 32 -0.12 -6.07 -15.56
CA PRO A 32 -1.06 -5.07 -15.10
C PRO A 32 -1.21 -3.95 -16.12
N LYS A 33 -2.34 -3.25 -16.05
CA LYS A 33 -2.52 -2.02 -16.78
C LYS A 33 -1.61 -0.95 -16.14
N PRO A 34 -0.90 -0.12 -16.92
CA PRO A 34 -0.07 0.96 -16.36
C PRO A 34 -0.88 1.88 -15.46
N LEU A 35 -0.27 2.38 -14.37
CA LEU A 35 -0.97 3.30 -13.47
C LEU A 35 -1.39 4.58 -14.18
N SER A 36 -0.60 5.07 -15.14
CA SER A 36 -0.98 6.21 -15.97
C SER A 36 -2.34 6.00 -16.62
N GLU A 37 -2.54 4.90 -17.33
CA GLU A 37 -3.83 4.59 -17.98
C GLU A 37 -4.97 4.44 -16.96
N ILE A 38 -4.72 3.83 -15.79
CA ILE A 38 -5.74 3.72 -14.76
C ILE A 38 -6.13 5.12 -14.21
N PHE A 39 -5.17 6.00 -13.97
CA PHE A 39 -5.46 7.34 -13.46
C PHE A 39 -6.05 8.28 -14.53
N GLU A 40 -5.83 8.03 -15.81
CA GLU A 40 -6.60 8.67 -16.88
C GLU A 40 -8.10 8.30 -16.78
N HIS A 41 -8.43 7.03 -16.48
CA HIS A 41 -9.81 6.65 -16.21
C HIS A 41 -10.38 7.31 -14.95
N VAL A 42 -9.55 7.51 -13.92
CA VAL A 42 -9.93 8.26 -12.72
C VAL A 42 -10.27 9.70 -13.09
N ARG A 43 -9.44 10.36 -13.89
CA ARG A 43 -9.69 11.73 -14.38
C ARG A 43 -11.01 11.83 -15.13
N ASP A 44 -11.29 10.90 -16.04
CA ASP A 44 -12.55 10.88 -16.79
C ASP A 44 -13.77 10.76 -15.86
N LEU A 45 -13.66 9.91 -14.82
CA LEU A 45 -14.75 9.69 -13.86
C LEU A 45 -14.97 10.91 -12.97
N THR A 46 -13.90 11.53 -12.47
CA THR A 46 -14.01 12.73 -11.62
C THR A 46 -14.52 13.95 -12.40
N GLN A 47 -14.08 14.13 -13.65
CA GLN A 47 -14.63 15.16 -14.55
C GLN A 47 -16.11 14.91 -14.88
N GLY A 48 -16.55 13.64 -14.87
CA GLY A 48 -17.95 13.25 -14.97
C GLY A 48 -18.77 13.41 -13.67
N GLY A 49 -18.17 13.90 -12.59
CA GLY A 49 -18.83 14.13 -11.30
C GLY A 49 -18.81 12.93 -10.32
N ASP A 50 -18.06 11.87 -10.62
CA ASP A 50 -17.88 10.74 -9.69
C ASP A 50 -16.92 11.14 -8.55
N ASN A 51 -17.33 10.91 -7.30
CA ASN A 51 -16.55 11.23 -6.11
C ASN A 51 -15.67 10.06 -5.60
N ILE A 52 -15.73 8.91 -6.28
CA ILE A 52 -14.97 7.69 -6.00
C ILE A 52 -15.02 7.32 -4.50
N LEU A 53 -16.23 7.36 -3.96
CA LEU A 53 -16.48 7.13 -2.54
C LEU A 53 -16.36 5.63 -2.18
N GLN A 54 -15.56 5.33 -1.17
CA GLN A 54 -15.51 4.05 -0.48
C GLN A 54 -16.29 4.16 0.85
N LYS A 55 -17.49 3.59 0.89
CA LYS A 55 -18.26 3.45 2.14
C LYS A 55 -17.93 2.15 2.85
N GLY A 56 -17.93 2.18 4.18
CA GLY A 56 -18.03 0.95 4.97
C GLY A 56 -19.44 0.33 4.90
N TYR A 57 -19.61 -0.80 5.58
CA TYR A 57 -20.83 -1.62 5.50
C TYR A 57 -22.06 -1.01 6.21
N THR A 58 -21.84 -0.11 7.17
CA THR A 58 -22.91 0.51 7.98
C THR A 58 -22.97 2.01 7.72
N ALA A 59 -24.11 2.64 8.01
CA ALA A 59 -24.27 4.09 7.89
C ALA A 59 -23.24 4.88 8.73
N ASP A 60 -22.87 4.34 9.90
CA ASP A 60 -21.88 4.96 10.81
C ASP A 60 -20.45 4.44 10.59
N ALA A 61 -20.20 3.75 9.48
CA ALA A 61 -18.84 3.34 9.16
C ALA A 61 -18.04 4.52 8.62
N GLU A 62 -16.74 4.49 8.85
CA GLU A 62 -15.83 5.43 8.21
C GLU A 62 -15.93 5.30 6.68
N SER A 63 -15.72 6.42 6.00
CA SER A 63 -15.65 6.47 4.55
C SER A 63 -14.37 7.13 4.08
N LEU A 64 -13.88 6.71 2.92
CA LEU A 64 -12.76 7.34 2.24
C LEU A 64 -13.22 7.84 0.87
N TYR A 65 -12.74 8.99 0.45
CA TYR A 65 -13.09 9.57 -0.84
C TYR A 65 -11.97 10.43 -1.40
N LEU A 66 -12.04 10.68 -2.71
CA LEU A 66 -11.07 11.50 -3.44
C LEU A 66 -11.60 12.92 -3.42
N ALA A 67 -11.04 13.75 -2.55
CA ALA A 67 -11.49 15.14 -2.36
C ALA A 67 -10.99 16.03 -3.51
N ASP A 68 -9.77 15.79 -3.96
CA ASP A 68 -9.15 16.50 -5.08
C ASP A 68 -8.11 15.62 -5.78
N PHE A 69 -7.86 15.91 -7.06
CA PHE A 69 -7.12 15.06 -7.97
C PHE A 69 -6.39 15.90 -9.04
N SER A 70 -5.10 15.64 -9.20
CA SER A 70 -4.30 16.22 -10.28
C SER A 70 -3.41 15.16 -10.91
N ILE A 71 -3.29 15.19 -12.23
CA ILE A 71 -2.43 14.27 -12.99
C ILE A 71 -1.69 15.04 -14.07
N ASP A 72 -0.40 14.74 -14.22
CA ASP A 72 0.44 15.12 -15.35
C ASP A 72 1.14 13.86 -15.92
N GLN A 73 2.11 14.04 -16.82
CA GLN A 73 2.83 12.91 -17.45
C GLN A 73 3.78 12.19 -16.47
N GLU A 74 4.24 12.86 -15.42
CA GLU A 74 5.25 12.36 -14.49
C GLU A 74 4.63 11.79 -13.22
N LYS A 75 3.52 12.35 -12.76
CA LYS A 75 2.95 12.05 -11.45
C LYS A 75 1.44 12.29 -11.39
N VAL A 76 0.85 11.62 -10.42
CA VAL A 76 -0.51 11.89 -9.96
C VAL A 76 -0.45 12.31 -8.49
N ILE A 77 -1.27 13.30 -8.16
CA ILE A 77 -1.45 13.83 -6.80
C ILE A 77 -2.91 13.59 -6.41
N LEU A 78 -3.10 12.87 -5.32
CA LEU A 78 -4.40 12.56 -4.74
C LEU A 78 -4.53 13.27 -3.40
N LEU A 79 -5.66 13.92 -3.16
CA LEU A 79 -6.09 14.27 -1.82
C LEU A 79 -7.15 13.27 -1.37
N ILE A 80 -6.77 12.38 -0.45
CA ILE A 80 -7.66 11.36 0.08
C ILE A 80 -8.16 11.84 1.43
N ASN A 81 -9.49 11.94 1.56
CA ASN A 81 -10.13 12.28 2.82
C ASN A 81 -10.72 11.03 3.46
N ARG A 82 -10.65 10.97 4.79
CA ARG A 82 -11.33 10.00 5.65
C ARG A 82 -12.33 10.74 6.50
N SER A 83 -13.60 10.33 6.45
CA SER A 83 -14.65 10.83 7.32
C SER A 83 -15.10 9.73 8.28
N ASP A 84 -15.00 9.99 9.59
CA ASP A 84 -15.35 9.04 10.66
C ASP A 84 -16.55 9.56 11.48
N PRO A 85 -17.78 9.06 11.21
CA PRO A 85 -18.98 9.40 11.98
C PRO A 85 -18.87 9.09 13.47
N LYS A 86 -18.03 8.13 13.87
CA LYS A 86 -17.84 7.71 15.27
C LYS A 86 -16.76 8.48 16.01
N ALA A 87 -15.97 9.32 15.32
CA ALA A 87 -15.01 10.19 15.98
C ALA A 87 -15.72 11.06 17.05
N PRO A 88 -15.09 11.39 18.18
CA PRO A 88 -15.68 12.30 19.15
C PRO A 88 -16.02 13.67 18.54
N ASN A 89 -17.07 14.33 19.05
CA ASN A 89 -17.33 15.73 18.74
C ASN A 89 -16.16 16.60 19.18
N SER A 90 -15.88 17.67 18.43
CA SER A 90 -14.85 18.62 18.81
C SER A 90 -15.31 19.40 20.03
N VAL A 91 -14.39 19.67 20.97
CA VAL A 91 -14.68 20.43 22.19
C VAL A 91 -13.68 21.56 22.30
N SER A 92 -14.18 22.78 22.47
CA SER A 92 -13.38 23.95 22.84
C SER A 92 -13.72 24.38 24.25
N SER A 93 -12.73 24.78 25.03
CA SER A 93 -12.93 25.25 26.41
C SER A 93 -12.07 26.47 26.68
N ASP A 94 -12.58 27.38 27.51
CA ASP A 94 -11.80 28.45 28.12
C ASP A 94 -11.63 28.15 29.62
N PRO A 95 -10.42 27.77 30.06
CA PRO A 95 -10.15 27.45 31.47
C PRO A 95 -10.33 28.63 32.43
N PHE A 96 -10.13 29.88 31.95
CA PHE A 96 -10.28 31.06 32.81
C PHE A 96 -11.73 31.29 33.19
N THR A 97 -12.64 31.17 32.22
CA THR A 97 -14.09 31.27 32.44
C THR A 97 -14.73 29.95 32.84
N LYS A 98 -13.97 28.84 32.84
CA LYS A 98 -14.48 27.47 32.99
C LYS A 98 -15.60 27.13 32.00
N SER A 99 -15.60 27.78 30.83
CA SER A 99 -16.62 27.54 29.80
C SER A 99 -16.20 26.39 28.87
N ARG A 100 -17.19 25.65 28.39
CA ARG A 100 -17.01 24.49 27.50
C ARG A 100 -18.07 24.53 26.40
N VAL A 101 -17.64 24.42 25.16
CA VAL A 101 -18.51 24.33 23.98
C VAL A 101 -18.23 23.01 23.29
N VAL A 102 -19.29 22.23 23.07
CA VAL A 102 -19.25 20.99 22.28
C VAL A 102 -19.78 21.31 20.89
N HIS A 103 -18.98 21.05 19.87
CA HIS A 103 -19.33 21.23 18.47
C HIS A 103 -19.89 19.91 17.94
N GLU A 104 -21.21 19.77 18.00
CA GLU A 104 -21.89 18.57 17.51
C GLU A 104 -21.81 18.46 15.99
N LYS A 105 -21.51 17.24 15.51
CA LYS A 105 -21.47 16.96 14.07
C LYS A 105 -22.89 16.87 13.50
N PRO A 106 -23.17 17.47 12.33
CA PRO A 106 -24.42 17.25 11.63
C PRO A 106 -24.66 15.77 11.27
N LYS A 107 -25.91 15.40 11.04
CA LYS A 107 -26.26 14.03 10.62
C LYS A 107 -25.54 13.64 9.33
N GLY A 108 -24.83 12.52 9.36
CA GLY A 108 -24.05 12.02 8.22
C GLY A 108 -22.65 12.60 8.10
N HIS A 109 -22.25 13.52 8.99
CA HIS A 109 -20.89 14.06 9.03
C HIS A 109 -20.01 13.28 10.00
N GLY A 110 -18.76 13.05 9.59
CA GLY A 110 -17.72 12.47 10.42
C GLY A 110 -16.63 13.48 10.78
N GLY A 111 -15.84 13.15 11.79
CA GLY A 111 -14.56 13.82 12.01
C GLY A 111 -13.66 13.51 10.83
N GLU A 112 -13.09 14.54 10.20
CA GLU A 112 -12.39 14.40 8.94
C GLU A 112 -10.89 14.58 9.06
N PHE A 113 -10.15 13.76 8.31
CA PHE A 113 -8.72 13.87 8.13
C PHE A 113 -8.36 13.70 6.67
N SER A 114 -7.24 14.28 6.25
CA SER A 114 -6.76 14.20 4.87
C SER A 114 -5.31 13.74 4.77
N ALA A 115 -4.98 13.11 3.65
CA ALA A 115 -3.64 12.72 3.26
C ALA A 115 -3.36 13.13 1.80
N HIS A 116 -2.22 13.76 1.56
CA HIS A 116 -1.71 14.00 0.21
C HIS A 116 -0.89 12.79 -0.21
N VAL A 117 -1.23 12.20 -1.36
CA VAL A 117 -0.51 11.06 -1.95
C VAL A 117 0.04 11.48 -3.30
N ILE A 118 1.34 11.29 -3.51
CA ILE A 118 2.00 11.52 -4.80
C ILE A 118 2.51 10.17 -5.30
N ILE A 119 2.13 9.81 -6.52
CA ILE A 119 2.58 8.59 -7.19
C ILE A 119 3.26 9.01 -8.49
N PHE A 120 4.51 8.60 -8.67
CA PHE A 120 5.27 8.84 -9.89
C PHE A 120 4.89 7.78 -10.92
N LEU A 121 4.44 8.23 -12.09
CA LEU A 121 3.88 7.39 -13.15
C LEU A 121 4.93 6.64 -13.99
N PRO A 122 6.16 7.15 -14.18
CA PRO A 122 7.25 6.34 -14.69
C PRO A 122 7.64 5.26 -13.66
N PRO A 123 7.65 3.97 -14.04
CA PRO A 123 8.08 2.92 -13.12
C PRO A 123 9.54 3.10 -12.70
N VAL A 124 9.83 2.95 -11.40
CA VAL A 124 11.20 2.97 -10.87
C VAL A 124 11.91 1.64 -11.04
N ARG A 125 11.15 0.56 -11.28
CA ARG A 125 11.66 -0.80 -11.50
C ARG A 125 10.65 -1.63 -12.28
N GLY A 126 11.14 -2.33 -13.31
CA GLY A 126 10.27 -3.12 -14.19
C GLY A 126 9.20 -2.23 -14.84
N ASP A 127 7.99 -2.78 -15.01
CA ASP A 127 6.83 -2.10 -15.59
C ASP A 127 5.72 -1.83 -14.56
N ASN A 128 5.90 -2.26 -13.32
CA ASN A 128 4.85 -2.33 -12.33
C ASN A 128 5.22 -1.82 -10.92
N HIS A 129 6.43 -1.29 -10.71
CA HIS A 129 6.82 -0.62 -9.46
C HIS A 129 6.87 0.90 -9.64
N TYR A 130 6.12 1.62 -8.82
CA TYR A 130 5.96 3.07 -8.90
C TYR A 130 6.33 3.70 -7.56
N LEU A 131 7.17 4.74 -7.57
CA LEU A 131 7.47 5.48 -6.36
C LEU A 131 6.20 6.17 -5.85
N CYS A 132 5.94 6.03 -4.56
CA CYS A 132 4.82 6.65 -3.86
C CYS A 132 5.31 7.31 -2.57
N ILE A 133 5.00 8.58 -2.43
CA ILE A 133 5.16 9.28 -1.16
C ILE A 133 3.82 9.79 -0.72
N PHE A 134 3.53 9.69 0.57
CA PHE A 134 2.33 10.30 1.11
C PHE A 134 2.57 10.97 2.44
N GLU A 135 1.86 12.07 2.65
CA GLU A 135 1.81 12.79 3.90
C GLU A 135 0.50 12.42 4.61
N SER A 136 0.60 12.15 5.90
CA SER A 136 -0.56 11.95 6.75
C SER A 136 -0.34 12.50 8.15
N ALA A 137 -1.39 13.09 8.72
CA ALA A 137 -1.38 13.55 10.09
C ALA A 137 -1.38 12.37 11.08
N TYR A 138 -0.55 12.44 12.12
CA TYR A 138 -0.49 11.38 13.12
C TYR A 138 -1.86 11.18 13.78
N GLY A 139 -2.32 9.92 13.87
CA GLY A 139 -3.63 9.57 14.40
C GLY A 139 -4.82 9.82 13.46
N SER A 140 -4.58 10.24 12.21
CA SER A 140 -5.64 10.45 11.20
C SER A 140 -6.41 9.18 10.82
N GLY A 141 -5.79 8.01 11.02
CA GLY A 141 -6.28 6.74 10.48
C GLY A 141 -5.98 6.56 8.98
N LEU A 142 -5.25 7.47 8.34
CA LEU A 142 -4.80 7.38 6.95
C LEU A 142 -3.35 6.87 6.89
N ASN A 143 -3.15 5.60 7.20
CA ASN A 143 -1.85 4.93 7.08
C ASN A 143 -1.70 4.16 5.77
N ALA A 144 -0.51 3.61 5.50
CA ALA A 144 -0.19 2.91 4.25
C ALA A 144 -1.19 1.80 3.90
N SER A 145 -1.66 1.03 4.90
CA SER A 145 -2.66 -0.03 4.69
C SER A 145 -4.00 0.53 4.21
N ARG A 146 -4.43 1.67 4.78
CA ARG A 146 -5.66 2.35 4.39
C ARG A 146 -5.55 3.00 3.03
N ILE A 147 -4.45 3.68 2.74
CA ILE A 147 -4.17 4.25 1.42
C ILE A 147 -4.13 3.14 0.36
N LYS A 148 -3.41 2.04 0.61
CA LYS A 148 -3.40 0.85 -0.26
C LYS A 148 -4.81 0.31 -0.53
N SER A 149 -5.62 0.13 0.51
CA SER A 149 -6.99 -0.38 0.38
C SER A 149 -7.87 0.54 -0.47
N TYR A 150 -7.71 1.85 -0.28
CA TYR A 150 -8.43 2.86 -1.05
C TYR A 150 -7.97 2.90 -2.51
N LEU A 151 -6.66 2.85 -2.80
CA LEU A 151 -6.17 2.74 -4.17
C LEU A 151 -6.70 1.48 -4.87
N ALA A 152 -6.72 0.34 -4.18
CA ALA A 152 -7.35 -0.87 -4.70
C ALA A 152 -8.86 -0.70 -4.95
N HIS A 153 -9.55 0.10 -4.12
CA HIS A 153 -10.94 0.48 -4.36
C HIS A 153 -11.09 1.34 -5.61
N ILE A 154 -10.26 2.37 -5.79
CA ILE A 154 -10.26 3.22 -7.00
C ILE A 154 -10.16 2.36 -8.27
N ILE A 155 -9.22 1.40 -8.31
CA ILE A 155 -9.04 0.55 -9.50
C ILE A 155 -10.26 -0.35 -9.73
N ARG A 156 -10.80 -0.97 -8.67
CA ARG A 156 -12.04 -1.76 -8.76
C ARG A 156 -13.23 -0.92 -9.22
N HIS A 157 -13.30 0.33 -8.78
CA HIS A 157 -14.33 1.29 -9.17
C HIS A 157 -14.21 1.65 -10.65
N CYS A 158 -13.02 1.95 -11.13
CA CYS A 158 -12.75 2.16 -12.57
C CYS A 158 -13.19 0.96 -13.40
N LYS A 159 -12.84 -0.25 -12.98
CA LYS A 159 -13.30 -1.49 -13.63
C LYS A 159 -14.81 -1.62 -13.64
N LYS A 160 -15.49 -1.27 -12.55
CA LYS A 160 -16.96 -1.33 -12.46
C LYS A 160 -17.62 -0.36 -13.43
N GLN A 161 -17.09 0.86 -13.55
CA GLN A 161 -17.64 1.90 -14.42
C GLN A 161 -17.25 1.73 -15.90
N LYS A 162 -16.06 1.19 -16.18
CA LYS A 162 -15.52 0.98 -17.53
C LYS A 162 -15.18 -0.50 -17.80
N PRO A 163 -16.14 -1.44 -17.69
CA PRO A 163 -15.85 -2.88 -17.67
C PRO A 163 -15.21 -3.42 -18.95
N SER A 164 -15.45 -2.78 -20.10
CA SER A 164 -14.83 -3.16 -21.38
C SER A 164 -13.32 -2.91 -21.43
N LEU A 165 -12.84 -1.86 -20.76
CA LEU A 165 -11.40 -1.50 -20.69
C LEU A 165 -10.60 -2.41 -19.75
N TYR A 166 -11.29 -3.20 -18.92
CA TYR A 166 -10.73 -4.13 -17.96
C TYR A 166 -11.03 -5.58 -18.34
N LYS A 167 -10.77 -5.87 -19.62
CA LYS A 167 -10.83 -7.21 -20.21
C LYS A 167 -9.47 -7.59 -20.78
N THR A 168 -9.17 -8.89 -20.76
CA THR A 168 -7.95 -9.46 -21.36
C THR A 168 -8.32 -10.77 -22.07
N PRO A 169 -7.65 -11.16 -23.17
CA PRO A 169 -7.90 -12.42 -23.84
C PRO A 169 -7.71 -13.61 -22.90
N ASN A 170 -8.57 -14.63 -23.00
CA ASN A 170 -8.38 -15.87 -22.26
C ASN A 170 -7.12 -16.60 -22.72
N ILE A 171 -6.31 -17.08 -21.76
CA ILE A 171 -5.03 -17.75 -22.06
C ILE A 171 -5.21 -19.10 -22.77
N ASN A 172 -6.38 -19.74 -22.63
CA ASN A 172 -6.67 -21.04 -23.26
C ASN A 172 -6.99 -20.95 -24.76
N GLY A 173 -6.96 -19.75 -25.37
CA GLY A 173 -7.24 -19.56 -26.79
C GLY A 173 -8.71 -19.71 -27.19
N ALA A 174 -9.63 -19.80 -26.22
CA ALA A 174 -11.06 -19.88 -26.50
C ALA A 174 -11.53 -18.70 -27.36
N ARG A 175 -12.44 -18.98 -28.30
CA ARG A 175 -13.00 -18.00 -29.22
C ARG A 175 -14.52 -17.96 -29.13
N THR A 176 -15.06 -16.78 -29.39
CA THR A 176 -16.50 -16.58 -29.60
C THR A 176 -16.95 -17.26 -30.90
N PRO A 177 -18.27 -17.46 -31.11
CA PRO A 177 -18.80 -17.98 -32.38
C PRO A 177 -18.42 -17.16 -33.62
N ARG A 178 -18.05 -15.88 -33.43
CA ARG A 178 -17.57 -14.96 -34.48
C ARG A 178 -16.06 -15.05 -34.73
N GLY A 179 -15.37 -16.02 -34.10
CA GLY A 179 -13.93 -16.21 -34.23
C GLY A 179 -13.05 -15.24 -33.42
N LEU A 180 -13.63 -14.28 -32.70
CA LEU A 180 -12.87 -13.34 -31.85
C LEU A 180 -12.41 -14.02 -30.55
N PRO A 181 -11.25 -13.65 -29.96
CA PRO A 181 -10.82 -14.15 -28.66
C PRO A 181 -11.88 -13.95 -27.59
N LEU A 182 -12.10 -14.98 -26.77
CA LEU A 182 -12.96 -14.88 -25.60
C LEU A 182 -12.28 -14.02 -24.55
N MET A 183 -12.96 -12.99 -24.07
CA MET A 183 -12.39 -12.00 -23.15
C MET A 183 -12.80 -12.28 -21.70
N VAL A 184 -11.84 -12.33 -20.79
CA VAL A 184 -12.04 -12.55 -19.34
C VAL A 184 -11.80 -11.26 -18.55
N HIS A 185 -12.17 -11.24 -17.26
CA HIS A 185 -11.94 -10.06 -16.43
C HIS A 185 -10.46 -9.84 -16.18
N HIS A 186 -9.99 -8.62 -16.42
CA HIS A 186 -8.66 -8.19 -16.04
C HIS A 186 -8.74 -7.58 -14.63
N ASN A 187 -8.23 -8.29 -13.64
CA ASN A 187 -8.27 -7.90 -12.22
C ASN A 187 -6.89 -7.41 -11.79
N HIS A 188 -6.83 -6.20 -11.24
CA HIS A 188 -5.61 -5.61 -10.70
C HIS A 188 -5.58 -5.70 -9.18
N GLU A 189 -4.37 -5.90 -8.65
CA GLU A 189 -4.07 -5.86 -7.23
C GLU A 189 -2.96 -4.84 -6.98
N VAL A 190 -2.96 -4.25 -5.78
CA VAL A 190 -2.02 -3.23 -5.36
C VAL A 190 -1.36 -3.67 -4.06
N ASP A 191 -0.04 -3.55 -4.01
CA ASP A 191 0.72 -3.75 -2.80
C ASP A 191 1.67 -2.58 -2.51
N PHE A 192 2.02 -2.42 -1.24
CA PHE A 192 2.90 -1.35 -0.77
C PHE A 192 4.19 -1.97 -0.21
N ARG A 193 5.32 -1.35 -0.55
CA ARG A 193 6.64 -1.75 -0.07
C ARG A 193 7.34 -0.54 0.54
N GLY A 194 7.52 -0.56 1.85
CA GLY A 194 8.10 0.56 2.57
C GLY A 194 9.60 0.67 2.31
N HIS A 195 10.08 1.87 2.02
CA HIS A 195 11.51 2.12 1.93
C HIS A 195 12.14 1.99 3.32
N PRO A 196 13.26 1.27 3.50
CA PRO A 196 13.88 1.13 4.82
C PRO A 196 14.38 2.47 5.37
N SER A 197 14.13 2.72 6.66
CA SER A 197 14.61 3.93 7.35
C SER A 197 16.09 3.85 7.72
N ASP A 198 16.70 5.00 7.96
CA ASP A 198 18.09 5.06 8.44
C ASP A 198 18.25 4.36 9.80
N GLN A 199 17.23 4.44 10.66
CA GLN A 199 17.21 3.70 11.93
C GLN A 199 17.20 2.19 11.71
N PHE A 200 16.50 1.70 10.69
CA PHE A 200 16.53 0.26 10.37
C PHE A 200 17.92 -0.18 9.95
N GLN A 201 18.55 0.61 9.07
CA GLN A 201 19.90 0.34 8.60
C GLN A 201 20.91 0.38 9.75
N LYS A 202 20.77 1.34 10.66
CA LYS A 202 21.58 1.44 11.88
C LYS A 202 21.38 0.25 12.80
N ASP A 203 20.13 -0.11 13.12
CA ASP A 203 19.81 -1.23 14.00
C ASP A 203 20.34 -2.57 13.46
N LEU A 204 20.35 -2.75 12.13
CA LEU A 204 20.96 -3.93 11.51
C LEU A 204 22.49 -3.86 11.48
N SER A 205 23.08 -2.68 11.32
CA SER A 205 24.54 -2.54 11.26
C SER A 205 25.18 -2.69 12.65
N ASP A 206 24.58 -2.08 13.67
CA ASP A 206 25.09 -2.05 15.04
C ASP A 206 24.58 -3.24 15.88
N GLY A 207 23.60 -3.99 15.37
CA GLY A 207 22.96 -5.10 16.06
C GLY A 207 23.60 -6.47 15.83
N ARG A 208 22.93 -7.50 16.34
CA ARG A 208 23.29 -8.91 16.16
C ARG A 208 22.16 -9.66 15.48
N LEU A 209 22.49 -10.44 14.44
CA LEU A 209 21.53 -11.31 13.78
C LEU A 209 21.16 -12.47 14.71
N SER A 210 19.86 -12.72 14.88
CA SER A 210 19.35 -13.87 15.62
C SER A 210 18.97 -15.00 14.67
N SER A 211 18.07 -14.77 13.72
CA SER A 211 17.75 -15.74 12.66
C SER A 211 17.15 -15.07 11.43
N ILE A 212 17.15 -15.79 10.31
CA ILE A 212 16.47 -15.40 9.06
C ILE A 212 15.49 -16.50 8.69
N GLU A 213 14.21 -16.17 8.62
CA GLU A 213 13.18 -17.05 8.07
C GLU A 213 12.96 -16.74 6.59
N LEU A 214 13.21 -17.72 5.71
CA LEU A 214 12.82 -17.66 4.31
C LEU A 214 11.36 -18.09 4.19
N VAL A 215 10.50 -17.26 3.61
CA VAL A 215 9.06 -17.54 3.52
C VAL A 215 8.63 -17.69 2.07
N SER A 216 7.98 -18.82 1.78
CA SER A 216 7.40 -19.14 0.48
C SER A 216 5.89 -19.37 0.59
N TYR A 217 5.19 -18.92 -0.45
CA TYR A 217 3.75 -19.10 -0.65
C TYR A 217 3.43 -19.87 -1.95
N SER A 218 4.43 -20.53 -2.55
CA SER A 218 4.28 -21.18 -3.87
C SER A 218 3.30 -22.36 -3.89
N GLN A 219 3.01 -22.94 -2.73
CA GLN A 219 2.12 -24.10 -2.59
C GLN A 219 0.87 -23.76 -1.76
N VAL A 220 0.55 -22.47 -1.56
CA VAL A 220 -0.64 -22.08 -0.78
C VAL A 220 -1.90 -22.72 -1.37
N GLY A 221 -2.65 -23.40 -0.50
CA GLY A 221 -3.87 -24.10 -0.89
C GLY A 221 -3.66 -25.55 -1.34
N ALA A 222 -2.42 -26.02 -1.48
CA ALA A 222 -2.12 -27.43 -1.72
C ALA A 222 -2.65 -28.29 -0.57
N THR A 223 -3.27 -29.41 -0.91
CA THR A 223 -3.89 -30.32 0.05
C THR A 223 -2.85 -31.29 0.62
N TRP A 224 -2.87 -31.52 1.93
CA TRP A 224 -1.98 -32.43 2.66
C TRP A 224 -2.69 -33.65 3.27
N ASP A 225 -3.98 -33.82 3.00
CA ASP A 225 -4.79 -34.96 3.42
C ASP A 225 -5.63 -35.50 2.24
N ASP A 226 -5.98 -36.78 2.28
CA ASP A 226 -6.77 -37.41 1.20
C ASP A 226 -8.16 -36.79 1.02
N ARG A 227 -8.67 -36.07 2.03
CA ARG A 227 -10.02 -35.51 2.06
C ARG A 227 -10.12 -34.03 1.70
N GLY A 228 -9.01 -33.30 1.52
CA GLY A 228 -9.08 -31.90 1.13
C GLY A 228 -9.20 -30.87 2.25
N PHE A 229 -9.14 -31.28 3.52
CA PHE A 229 -9.39 -30.40 4.66
C PHE A 229 -8.15 -29.65 5.14
N ILE A 230 -6.96 -30.20 4.94
CA ILE A 230 -5.69 -29.63 5.40
C ILE A 230 -4.99 -28.97 4.21
N LYS A 231 -4.86 -27.65 4.27
CA LYS A 231 -4.26 -26.85 3.19
C LYS A 231 -2.96 -26.19 3.63
N GLU A 232 -1.95 -26.23 2.78
CA GLU A 232 -0.69 -25.52 3.01
C GLU A 232 -0.96 -24.01 3.06
N ARG A 233 -0.49 -23.36 4.12
CA ARG A 233 -0.63 -21.91 4.30
C ARG A 233 0.64 -21.15 3.93
N LYS A 234 1.81 -21.76 4.16
CA LYS A 234 3.14 -21.24 3.81
C LYS A 234 4.19 -22.30 4.10
N ARG A 235 5.37 -22.14 3.49
CA ARG A 235 6.59 -22.88 3.82
C ARG A 235 7.62 -21.91 4.39
N THR A 236 8.27 -22.30 5.49
CA THR A 236 9.34 -21.52 6.10
C THR A 236 10.61 -22.36 6.21
N VAL A 237 11.76 -21.78 5.88
CA VAL A 237 13.08 -22.32 6.22
C VAL A 237 13.74 -21.33 7.17
N GLU A 238 14.07 -21.76 8.38
CA GLU A 238 14.81 -20.93 9.35
C GLU A 238 16.31 -21.14 9.16
N LEU A 239 17.04 -20.03 9.05
CA LEU A 239 18.48 -19.98 8.95
C LEU A 239 19.03 -19.37 10.23
N GLU A 240 19.94 -20.08 10.87
CA GLU A 240 20.65 -19.61 12.06
C GLU A 240 22.09 -19.23 11.67
N PRO A 241 22.62 -18.12 12.19
CA PRO A 241 24.02 -17.78 12.00
C PRO A 241 24.91 -18.79 12.74
N SER A 242 25.95 -19.31 12.08
CA SER A 242 26.84 -20.34 12.66
C SER A 242 27.69 -19.85 13.83
N SER A 243 27.77 -18.54 14.02
CA SER A 243 28.40 -17.85 15.14
C SER A 243 27.66 -16.54 15.42
N ASP A 244 27.92 -15.92 16.55
CA ASP A 244 27.40 -14.59 16.89
C ASP A 244 27.91 -13.56 15.88
N LEU A 245 27.20 -13.39 14.78
CA LEU A 245 27.55 -12.44 13.74
C LEU A 245 27.26 -11.03 14.30
N ILE A 246 28.32 -10.41 14.83
CA ILE A 246 28.32 -9.05 15.37
C ILE A 246 28.81 -8.11 14.27
N GLY A 247 28.02 -7.08 13.95
CA GLY A 247 28.52 -5.91 13.22
C GLY A 247 28.51 -5.93 11.69
N ASP A 248 27.87 -6.92 11.03
CA ASP A 248 27.61 -6.85 9.57
C ASP A 248 26.40 -7.70 9.14
N VAL A 249 25.28 -7.55 9.85
CA VAL A 249 24.04 -8.26 9.53
C VAL A 249 23.56 -7.90 8.12
N MET A 250 23.81 -6.67 7.67
CA MET A 250 23.42 -6.19 6.35
C MET A 250 24.13 -6.90 5.21
N SER A 251 25.43 -7.22 5.29
CA SER A 251 26.08 -8.03 4.25
C SER A 251 25.56 -9.45 4.22
N SER A 252 25.28 -10.03 5.39
CA SER A 252 24.74 -11.39 5.51
C SER A 252 23.35 -11.48 4.88
N ILE A 253 22.46 -10.52 5.17
CA ILE A 253 21.14 -10.42 4.52
C ILE A 253 21.29 -10.27 3.01
N ARG A 254 22.22 -9.41 2.53
CA ARG A 254 22.49 -9.24 1.10
C ARG A 254 22.98 -10.55 0.45
N GLY A 255 23.87 -11.28 1.12
CA GLY A 255 24.36 -12.59 0.67
C GLY A 255 23.23 -13.62 0.54
N VAL A 256 22.37 -13.71 1.54
CA VAL A 256 21.19 -14.58 1.52
C VAL A 256 20.23 -14.19 0.38
N ARG A 257 19.92 -12.90 0.23
CA ARG A 257 19.08 -12.39 -0.86
C ARG A 257 19.64 -12.73 -2.24
N ASN A 258 20.94 -12.52 -2.45
CA ASN A 258 21.61 -12.85 -3.71
C ASN A 258 21.51 -14.34 -4.06
N ARG A 259 21.55 -15.23 -3.06
CA ARG A 259 21.37 -16.66 -3.27
C ARG A 259 19.92 -17.00 -3.63
N ILE A 260 18.95 -16.39 -2.94
CA ILE A 260 17.52 -16.59 -3.19
C ILE A 260 17.13 -16.14 -4.60
N THR A 261 17.54 -14.95 -5.02
CA THR A 261 17.18 -14.40 -6.35
C THR A 261 17.77 -15.21 -7.49
N LYS A 262 18.91 -15.88 -7.28
CA LYS A 262 19.59 -16.73 -8.26
C LYS A 262 19.07 -18.17 -8.27
N GLN A 263 18.90 -18.79 -7.10
CA GLN A 263 18.75 -20.25 -6.97
C GLN A 263 17.42 -20.69 -6.32
N HIS A 264 16.77 -19.85 -5.52
CA HIS A 264 15.61 -20.23 -4.71
C HIS A 264 14.46 -19.20 -4.82
N ARG A 265 14.05 -18.91 -6.07
CA ARG A 265 13.11 -17.83 -6.39
C ARG A 265 11.70 -18.01 -5.80
N GLU A 266 11.39 -19.19 -5.27
CA GLU A 266 10.15 -19.51 -4.57
C GLU A 266 10.01 -18.78 -3.22
N TYR A 267 11.13 -18.39 -2.58
CA TYR A 267 11.10 -17.61 -1.33
C TYR A 267 11.07 -16.12 -1.66
N LYS A 268 9.87 -15.53 -1.63
CA LYS A 268 9.67 -14.12 -1.97
C LYS A 268 9.96 -13.18 -0.81
N GLN A 269 9.96 -13.68 0.42
CA GLN A 269 10.08 -12.87 1.63
C GLN A 269 11.16 -13.42 2.55
N LEU A 270 11.86 -12.52 3.24
CA LEU A 270 12.74 -12.83 4.36
C LEU A 270 12.19 -12.15 5.60
N ARG A 271 11.99 -12.89 6.68
CA ARG A 271 11.76 -12.32 8.00
C ARG A 271 13.04 -12.40 8.81
N ILE A 272 13.57 -11.23 9.15
CA ILE A 272 14.84 -11.06 9.85
C ILE A 272 14.52 -10.83 11.32
N LYS A 273 15.07 -11.65 12.21
CA LYS A 273 15.06 -11.43 13.67
C LYS A 273 16.45 -10.97 14.09
N PHE A 274 16.53 -9.87 14.83
CA PHE A 274 17.80 -9.28 15.26
C PHE A 274 17.67 -8.64 16.64
N ILE A 275 18.80 -8.44 17.31
CA ILE A 275 18.90 -7.75 18.59
C ILE A 275 19.59 -6.41 18.33
N THR A 276 19.00 -5.30 18.77
CA THR A 276 19.59 -3.96 18.61
C THR A 276 20.79 -3.77 19.53
N ALA A 277 21.57 -2.70 19.30
CA ALA A 277 22.65 -2.32 20.19
C ALA A 277 22.19 -2.10 21.65
N GLU A 278 20.92 -1.73 21.88
CA GLU A 278 20.35 -1.60 23.22
C GLU A 278 19.89 -2.95 23.83
N GLY A 279 20.16 -4.07 23.17
CA GLY A 279 19.75 -5.40 23.63
C GLY A 279 18.29 -5.75 23.37
N THR A 280 17.56 -4.94 22.58
CA THR A 280 16.14 -5.19 22.30
C THR A 280 15.97 -6.12 21.10
N GLN A 281 15.23 -7.21 21.28
CA GLN A 281 14.88 -8.11 20.18
C GLN A 281 13.79 -7.51 19.29
N LYS A 282 14.02 -7.51 17.97
CA LYS A 282 13.12 -6.96 16.97
C LYS A 282 13.07 -7.85 15.73
N ASP A 283 12.03 -7.68 14.92
CA ASP A 283 11.87 -8.36 13.65
C ASP A 283 11.38 -7.44 12.52
N ALA A 284 11.75 -7.79 11.29
CA ALA A 284 11.32 -7.11 10.08
C ALA A 284 11.17 -8.09 8.93
N THR A 285 10.12 -7.92 8.12
CA THR A 285 9.92 -8.69 6.89
C THR A 285 10.26 -7.85 5.68
N ILE A 286 11.18 -8.33 4.86
CA ILE A 286 11.64 -7.67 3.63
C ILE A 286 11.39 -8.54 2.40
N SER A 287 11.32 -7.89 1.24
CA SER A 287 11.31 -8.57 -0.06
C SER A 287 12.66 -9.18 -0.39
N ALA A 288 12.66 -10.42 -0.88
CA ALA A 288 13.90 -11.11 -1.25
C ALA A 288 14.61 -10.42 -2.43
N ASP A 289 13.82 -9.95 -3.40
CA ASP A 289 14.29 -9.26 -4.59
C ASP A 289 14.71 -7.82 -4.30
N THR A 290 13.87 -7.03 -3.62
CA THR A 290 14.05 -5.59 -3.50
C THR A 290 14.70 -5.17 -2.18
N GLY A 291 14.45 -5.90 -1.10
CA GLY A 291 14.86 -5.52 0.26
C GLY A 291 13.94 -4.50 0.91
N GLU A 292 12.86 -4.09 0.25
CA GLU A 292 11.85 -3.20 0.81
C GLU A 292 10.98 -3.93 1.84
N LEU A 293 10.40 -3.19 2.77
CA LEU A 293 9.64 -3.70 3.91
C LEU A 293 8.20 -4.04 3.53
N TYR A 294 7.70 -5.18 4.02
CA TYR A 294 6.29 -5.56 3.97
C TYR A 294 5.44 -4.87 5.08
N ALA A 295 6.08 -4.27 6.10
CA ALA A 295 5.41 -3.65 7.24
C ALA A 295 5.01 -2.19 6.97
N ALA A 296 3.78 -1.82 7.38
CA ALA A 296 3.13 -0.57 6.98
C ALA A 296 3.58 0.69 7.73
N GLU A 297 4.42 0.60 8.78
CA GLU A 297 4.85 1.79 9.55
C GLU A 297 6.18 1.60 10.30
N LYS A 298 6.44 0.39 10.85
CA LYS A 298 7.70 0.12 11.54
C LYS A 298 8.86 0.10 10.52
N TYR A 299 9.92 0.83 10.84
CA TYR A 299 11.15 0.91 10.04
C TYR A 299 11.00 1.48 8.63
N VAL A 300 9.86 2.05 8.28
CA VAL A 300 9.70 2.76 7.01
C VAL A 300 10.34 4.15 7.12
N LYS A 301 11.04 4.56 6.05
CA LYS A 301 11.60 5.90 5.90
C LYS A 301 10.49 6.92 6.07
N LYS A 302 10.72 7.89 6.95
CA LYS A 302 9.75 8.91 7.31
C LYS A 302 10.43 10.26 7.50
N HIS A 303 9.72 11.32 7.15
CA HIS A 303 10.16 12.69 7.38
C HIS A 303 9.05 13.47 8.06
N GLN A 304 9.35 14.18 9.16
CA GLN A 304 8.36 15.04 9.79
C GLN A 304 8.23 16.31 8.98
N LEU A 305 7.01 16.64 8.58
CA LEU A 305 6.76 17.85 7.83
C LEU A 305 6.67 19.04 8.79
N GLY A 306 7.66 19.93 8.73
CA GLY A 306 7.72 21.16 9.52
C GLY A 306 6.83 22.26 8.94
N ILE A 307 5.51 22.06 8.94
CA ILE A 307 4.56 23.09 8.48
C ILE A 307 4.23 24.06 9.63
N PRO A 308 4.15 25.39 9.38
CA PRO A 308 3.45 26.29 10.28
C PRO A 308 1.97 25.88 10.45
N LEU A 309 1.36 26.29 11.57
CA LEU A 309 0.01 25.93 12.01
C LEU A 309 -1.03 25.90 10.88
N VAL A 310 -1.36 24.71 10.37
CA VAL A 310 -2.64 24.51 9.68
C VAL A 310 -3.67 24.26 10.77
N ASN A 311 -4.71 25.09 10.82
CA ASN A 311 -5.77 25.02 11.83
C ASN A 311 -6.82 23.92 11.53
N SER A 312 -6.60 23.07 10.52
CA SER A 312 -7.54 22.02 10.10
C SER A 312 -6.89 20.65 10.05
N ASN A 313 -7.68 19.64 10.40
CA ASN A 313 -7.29 18.22 10.36
C ASN A 313 -7.40 17.63 8.94
N SER A 314 -8.19 18.27 8.07
CA SER A 314 -8.40 17.92 6.66
C SER A 314 -8.26 19.13 5.75
N PHE A 315 -8.25 18.85 4.44
CA PHE A 315 -8.30 19.85 3.38
C PHE A 315 -9.37 19.44 2.37
N ASP A 316 -9.93 20.44 1.69
CA ASP A 316 -10.88 20.20 0.59
C ASP A 316 -10.18 20.14 -0.77
N ASN A 317 -9.03 20.80 -0.90
CA ASN A 317 -8.23 20.88 -2.13
C ASN A 317 -6.76 20.56 -1.85
N ILE A 318 -6.05 20.08 -2.88
CA ILE A 318 -4.62 19.83 -2.85
C ILE A 318 -3.88 21.08 -2.38
N GLN A 319 -2.99 20.90 -1.41
CA GLN A 319 -2.22 21.99 -0.83
C GLN A 319 -0.86 22.04 -1.50
N ASN A 320 -0.69 22.97 -2.46
CA ASN A 320 0.53 23.09 -3.25
C ASN A 320 1.80 23.23 -2.39
N TYR A 321 1.72 23.88 -1.24
CA TYR A 321 2.84 23.96 -0.29
C TYR A 321 3.24 22.57 0.26
N VAL A 322 2.26 21.75 0.67
CA VAL A 322 2.51 20.39 1.19
C VAL A 322 3.16 19.54 0.10
N VAL A 323 2.57 19.56 -1.10
CA VAL A 323 3.09 18.84 -2.27
C VAL A 323 4.51 19.28 -2.59
N LYS A 324 4.79 20.58 -2.65
CA LYS A 324 6.14 21.11 -2.91
C LYS A 324 7.14 20.57 -1.89
N LYS A 325 6.81 20.60 -0.60
CA LYS A 325 7.68 20.06 0.45
C LYS A 325 7.89 18.55 0.36
N MET A 326 6.88 17.80 -0.06
CA MET A 326 7.03 16.37 -0.33
C MET A 326 7.99 16.13 -1.51
N LEU A 327 7.88 16.92 -2.58
CA LEU A 327 8.74 16.82 -3.77
C LEU A 327 10.19 17.21 -3.48
N GLU A 328 10.45 18.17 -2.58
CA GLU A 328 11.81 18.53 -2.12
C GLU A 328 12.57 17.35 -1.48
N LEU A 329 11.87 16.29 -1.06
CA LEU A 329 12.47 15.09 -0.48
C LEU A 329 12.75 13.97 -1.49
N ILE A 330 12.32 14.17 -2.75
CA ILE A 330 12.65 13.30 -3.87
C ILE A 330 13.84 13.94 -4.58
N GLY A 331 15.03 13.42 -4.27
CA GLY A 331 16.31 13.84 -4.88
C GLY A 331 16.53 13.17 -6.22
#